data_AF-A0A9E0X462-F1
#
_entry.id   AF-A0A9E0X462-F1
#
_cell.length_a   1.000
_cell.length_b   1.000
_cell.length_c   1.000
_cell.angle_alpha   90.00
_cell.angle_beta   90.00
_cell.angle_gamma   90.00
#
_symmetry.space_group_name_H-M   'P 1'
#
loop_
_entity.id
_entity.type
_entity.pdbx_description
1 polymer ?
#
loop_
_entity_poly.entity_id
_entity_poly.type
_entity_poly.pdbx_seq_one_letter_code
_entity_poly.pdbx_strand_id
1 'polypeptide(L)' 'MKDADIRHDADSPRTQAADWDGAVMKRAGAVVGTVRRRGPNKRPTKVLTTLRLPPETLARWKATGRGWQTRMAQVLEKAL' A
#
# COMPACT_ATOMS: atom_id res chain seq x y z
N MET A 1 -7.28 18.56 -23.53
CA MET A 1 -8.19 17.40 -23.73
C MET A 1 -8.51 16.82 -22.38
N LYS A 2 -9.79 16.83 -22.01
CA LYS A 2 -10.30 16.09 -20.84
C LYS A 2 -10.84 14.75 -21.33
N ASP A 3 -10.91 13.76 -20.44
CA ASP A 3 -11.48 12.43 -20.77
C ASP A 3 -12.92 12.54 -21.32
N ALA A 4 -13.67 13.56 -20.93
CA ALA A 4 -15.02 13.84 -21.40
C ALA A 4 -15.11 14.24 -22.89
N ASP A 5 -13.99 14.65 -23.50
CA ASP A 5 -13.93 15.09 -24.90
C ASP A 5 -13.59 13.93 -25.86
N ILE A 6 -13.35 12.72 -25.34
CA ILE A 6 -12.98 11.55 -26.14
C ILE A 6 -14.24 10.95 -26.77
N ARG A 7 -14.32 10.98 -28.10
CA ARG A 7 -15.40 10.34 -28.86
C ARG A 7 -15.32 8.82 -28.67
N HIS A 8 -16.38 8.23 -28.10
CA HIS A 8 -16.49 6.77 -27.98
C HIS A 8 -16.82 6.16 -29.34
N ASP A 9 -15.96 5.23 -29.78
CA ASP A 9 -16.19 4.37 -30.93
C ASP A 9 -16.80 3.04 -30.45
N ALA A 10 -17.89 2.61 -31.09
CA ALA A 10 -18.57 1.38 -30.75
C ALA A 10 -17.71 0.14 -31.03
N ASP A 11 -16.84 0.20 -32.04
CA ASP A 11 -15.95 -0.90 -32.43
C ASP A 11 -14.64 -0.91 -31.63
N SER A 12 -14.37 0.15 -30.87
CA SER A 12 -13.22 0.26 -29.96
C SER A 12 -13.67 0.68 -28.55
N PRO A 13 -14.38 -0.20 -27.83
CA PRO A 13 -14.86 0.10 -26.50
C PRO A 13 -13.69 0.33 -25.53
N ARG A 14 -13.93 1.14 -24.49
CA ARG A 14 -12.94 1.37 -23.43
C ARG A 14 -12.69 0.06 -22.68
N THR A 15 -11.41 -0.28 -22.50
CA THR A 15 -11.01 -1.45 -21.71
C THR A 15 -11.50 -1.34 -20.26
N GLN A 16 -12.08 -2.42 -19.76
CA GLN A 16 -12.58 -2.58 -18.41
C GLN A 16 -11.62 -3.43 -17.56
N ALA A 17 -11.80 -3.39 -16.24
CA ALA A 17 -10.97 -4.20 -15.34
C ALA A 17 -11.16 -5.72 -15.57
N ALA A 18 -12.35 -6.14 -15.99
CA ALA A 18 -12.68 -7.55 -16.27
C ALA A 18 -11.92 -8.10 -17.49
N ASP A 19 -11.58 -7.25 -18.46
CA ASP A 19 -10.84 -7.66 -19.67
C ASP A 19 -9.43 -8.17 -19.37
N TRP A 20 -8.93 -7.86 -18.16
CA TRP A 20 -7.60 -8.26 -17.70
C TRP A 20 -7.63 -9.52 -16.82
N ASP A 21 -8.79 -10.12 -16.59
CA ASP A 21 -8.88 -11.33 -15.79
C ASP A 21 -8.21 -12.51 -16.52
N GLY A 22 -7.35 -13.25 -15.82
CA GLY A 22 -6.53 -14.30 -16.41
C GLY A 22 -5.47 -13.84 -17.42
N ALA A 23 -5.20 -12.53 -17.53
CA ALA A 23 -4.22 -12.02 -18.49
C ALA A 23 -2.81 -12.60 -18.27
N VAL A 24 -2.19 -13.04 -19.37
CA VAL A 24 -0.84 -13.62 -19.40
C VAL A 24 0.13 -12.70 -20.15
N MET A 25 1.36 -12.62 -19.67
CA MET A 25 2.44 -11.93 -20.39
C MET A 25 2.98 -12.86 -21.49
N LYS A 26 2.99 -12.38 -22.73
CA LYS A 26 3.65 -13.05 -23.86
C LYS A 26 4.89 -12.29 -24.32
N ARG A 27 5.94 -13.00 -24.70
CA ARG A 27 7.15 -12.46 -25.36
C ARG A 27 7.47 -13.34 -26.57
N ALA A 28 7.56 -12.73 -27.75
CA ALA A 28 7.78 -13.45 -29.02
C ALA A 28 6.82 -14.63 -29.24
N GLY A 29 5.53 -14.46 -28.93
CA GLY A 29 4.51 -15.49 -29.10
C GLY A 29 4.40 -16.51 -27.97
N ALA A 30 5.43 -16.65 -27.13
CA ALA A 30 5.43 -17.57 -25.99
C ALA A 30 4.89 -16.92 -24.71
N VAL A 31 4.13 -17.67 -23.91
CA VAL A 31 3.68 -17.24 -22.58
C VAL A 31 4.86 -17.28 -21.61
N VAL A 32 5.24 -16.13 -21.06
CA VAL A 32 6.41 -15.98 -20.16
C VAL A 32 6.03 -15.88 -18.68
N GLY A 33 4.73 -15.74 -18.39
CA GLY A 33 4.22 -15.82 -17.02
C GLY A 33 2.91 -15.09 -16.82
N THR A 34 2.29 -15.33 -15.68
CA THR A 34 1.13 -14.59 -15.19
C THR A 34 1.61 -13.43 -14.31
N VAL A 35 0.88 -12.32 -14.28
CA VAL A 35 1.20 -11.17 -13.40
C VAL A 35 1.19 -11.65 -11.94
N ARG A 36 2.37 -11.78 -11.32
CA ARG A 36 2.49 -12.09 -9.89
C ARG A 36 2.06 -10.86 -9.09
N ARG A 37 0.80 -10.85 -8.63
CA ARG A 37 0.34 -9.83 -7.68
C ARG A 37 0.83 -10.17 -6.29
N ARG A 38 1.42 -9.19 -5.60
CA ARG A 38 1.67 -9.29 -4.16
C ARG A 38 0.32 -9.47 -3.46
N GLY A 39 0.20 -10.49 -2.62
CA GLY A 39 -1.02 -10.73 -1.86
C GLY A 39 -1.35 -9.57 -0.91
N PRO A 40 -2.62 -9.50 -0.43
CA PRO A 40 -3.04 -8.50 0.55
C PRO A 40 -2.15 -8.56 1.80
N ASN A 41 -2.00 -7.42 2.47
CA ASN A 41 -1.18 -7.32 3.67
C ASN A 41 -1.75 -8.24 4.76
N LYS A 42 -0.97 -9.22 5.24
CA LYS A 42 -1.41 -10.21 6.23
C LYS A 42 -1.51 -9.65 7.66
N ARG A 43 -0.89 -8.50 7.94
CA ARG A 43 -0.90 -7.88 9.27
C ARG A 43 -1.88 -6.72 9.31
N PRO A 44 -2.59 -6.51 10.43
CA PRO A 44 -3.45 -5.34 10.61
C PRO A 44 -2.63 -4.07 10.37
N THR A 45 -3.22 -3.12 9.66
CA THR A 45 -2.58 -1.87 9.29
C THR A 45 -2.38 -1.02 10.54
N LYS A 46 -1.15 -0.55 10.75
CA LYS A 46 -0.87 0.44 11.80
C LYS A 46 -1.63 1.72 11.46
N VAL A 47 -2.30 2.30 12.46
CA VAL A 47 -2.95 3.60 12.31
C VAL A 47 -1.95 4.70 12.68
N LEU A 48 -1.79 5.68 11.79
CA LEU A 48 -1.00 6.86 12.09
C LEU A 48 -1.83 7.83 12.93
N THR A 49 -1.39 8.09 14.15
CA THR A 49 -2.03 9.04 15.07
C THR A 49 -1.01 10.09 15.54
N THR A 50 -1.44 11.34 15.60
CA THR A 50 -0.63 12.45 16.16
C THR A 50 -0.99 12.65 17.63
N LEU A 51 -0.05 12.37 18.54
CA LEU A 51 -0.20 12.57 19.99
C LEU A 51 0.80 13.63 20.48
N ARG A 52 0.35 14.52 21.37
CA ARG A 52 1.23 15.46 22.06
C ARG A 52 1.76 14.81 23.34
N LEU A 53 3.07 14.82 23.52
CA LEU A 53 3.77 14.30 24.69
C LEU A 53 4.61 15.41 25.32
N PRO A 54 4.85 15.38 26.64
CA PRO A 54 5.83 16.26 27.26
C PRO A 54 7.22 16.10 26.62
N PRO A 55 7.96 17.20 26.42
CA PRO A 55 9.22 17.18 25.67
C PRO A 55 10.28 16.29 26.33
N GLU A 56 10.35 16.25 27.66
CA GLU A 56 11.28 15.40 28.39
C GLU A 56 10.99 13.91 28.20
N THR A 57 9.72 13.54 28.05
CA THR A 57 9.32 12.15 27.78
C THR A 57 9.77 11.73 26.40
N LEU A 58 9.54 12.59 25.39
CA LEU A 58 9.98 12.33 24.02
C LEU A 58 11.51 12.25 23.92
N ALA A 59 12.24 13.11 24.66
CA ALA A 59 13.70 13.10 24.71
C ALA A 59 14.25 11.79 25.27
N ARG A 60 13.71 11.31 26.41
CA ARG A 60 14.09 10.01 27.01
C ARG A 60 13.89 8.87 26.03
N TRP A 61 12.76 8.84 25.33
CA TRP A 61 12.50 7.81 24.32
C TRP A 61 13.48 7.91 23.15
N LYS A 62 13.69 9.09 22.56
CA LYS A 62 14.64 9.26 21.46
C LYS A 62 16.07 8.85 21.84
N ALA A 63 16.50 9.10 23.08
CA ALA A 63 17.81 8.71 23.59
C ALA A 63 18.03 7.18 23.58
N THR A 64 16.96 6.38 23.56
CA THR A 64 17.06 4.91 23.44
C THR A 64 17.45 4.44 22.02
N GLY A 65 17.71 5.37 21.09
CA GLY A 65 18.24 5.09 19.76
C GLY A 65 17.22 4.62 18.74
N ARG A 66 17.71 4.06 17.63
CA ARG A 66 16.87 3.57 16.52
C ARG A 66 15.85 2.56 17.02
N GLY A 67 14.60 2.72 16.60
CA GLY A 67 13.50 1.84 17.00
C GLY A 67 12.79 2.27 18.30
N TRP A 68 13.11 3.44 18.88
CA TRP A 68 12.44 3.95 20.07
C TRP A 68 10.90 4.00 19.95
N GLN A 69 10.36 4.35 18.78
CA GLN A 69 8.91 4.35 18.53
C GLN A 69 8.29 2.95 18.65
N THR A 70 9.02 1.92 18.21
CA THR A 70 8.55 0.53 18.29
C THR A 70 8.58 0.05 19.74
N ARG A 71 9.64 0.37 20.50
CA ARG A 71 9.69 0.06 21.94
C ARG A 71 8.61 0.80 22.72
N MET A 72 8.37 2.07 22.40
CA MET A 72 7.28 2.85 23.00
C MET A 72 5.92 2.20 22.71
N ALA A 73 5.64 1.79 21.46
CA ALA A 73 4.40 1.12 21.11
C ALA A 73 4.19 -0.20 21.88
N GLN A 74 5.25 -1.01 22.05
CA GLN A 74 5.19 -2.24 22.85
C GLN A 74 4.91 -1.98 24.33
N VAL A 75 5.40 -0.88 24.89
CA VAL A 75 5.10 -0.50 26.28
C VAL A 75 3.66 -0.05 26.41
N LEU A 76 3.15 0.74 25.46
CA LEU A 76 1.74 1.17 25.46
C LEU A 76 0.78 -0.03 25.33
N GLU A 77 1.14 -1.03 24.54
CA GLU A 77 0.36 -2.28 24.39
C GLU A 77 0.31 -3.09 25.69
N LYS A 78 1.39 -3.08 26.48
CA LYS A 78 1.49 -3.80 27.77
C LYS A 78 0.90 -3.04 28.96
N ALA A 79 0.64 -1.74 28.82
CA ALA A 79 0.14 -0.89 29.90
C ALA A 79 -1.40 -0.94 30.03
N LEU A 80 -2.07 -1.65 29.13
CA LEU A 80 -3.49 -2.00 29.17
C LEU A 80 -3.64 -3.42 29.73
#